data_AF-A0A484ZMT5-F1
#
_entry.id   AF-A0A484ZMT5-F1
#
_cell.length_a   1.000
_cell.length_b   1.000
_cell.length_c   1.000
_cell.angle_alpha   90.00
_cell.angle_beta   90.00
_cell.angle_gamma   90.00
#
_symmetry.space_group_name_H-M   'P 1'
#
loop_
_entity.id
_entity.type
_entity.pdbx_description
1 polymer ?
#
loop_
_entity_poly.entity_id
_entity_poly.type
_entity_poly.pdbx_seq_one_letter_code
_entity_poly.pdbx_strand_id
1 'polypeptide(L)'
;MNGEKRYFTTNAEDEIYDMYEMGLRDKVAFSTVNATFWMTNTDNQLNRIYLQGVNDAYTMNLLQTRRWGADVAFQQTFGKLTLEESYAWLNGRSDYNDKGRKFLMENGKKHD
;
A
#
# COMPACT_ATOMS: atom_id res chain seq x y z
N MET A 1 26.08 -8.95 28.17
CA MET A 1 25.42 -7.73 27.67
C MET A 1 23.94 -7.85 27.98
N ASN A 2 23.41 -7.02 28.88
CA ASN A 2 21.99 -7.06 29.27
C ASN A 2 21.14 -6.64 28.06
N GLY A 3 20.34 -7.57 27.54
CA GLY A 3 19.45 -7.39 26.39
C GLY A 3 18.18 -6.58 26.69
N GLU A 4 18.30 -5.48 27.41
CA GLU A 4 17.17 -4.59 27.68
C GLU A 4 16.75 -3.86 26.40
N LYS A 5 15.57 -4.18 25.87
CA LYS A 5 14.96 -3.46 24.75
C LYS A 5 14.58 -2.06 25.22
N ARG A 6 15.20 -1.03 24.64
CA ARG A 6 14.82 0.36 24.84
C ARG A 6 13.89 0.82 23.72
N TYR A 7 12.77 1.39 24.10
CA TYR A 7 11.80 1.98 23.18
C TYR A 7 11.95 3.50 23.20
N PHE A 8 11.89 4.11 22.02
CA PHE A 8 11.96 5.56 21.86
C PHE A 8 10.81 6.01 20.98
N THR A 9 10.34 7.24 21.19
CA THR A 9 9.35 7.86 20.33
C THR A 9 9.90 8.01 18.92
N THR A 10 9.13 7.60 17.92
CA THR A 10 9.50 7.81 16.52
C THR A 10 9.24 9.27 16.12
N ASN A 11 10.10 9.80 15.25
CA ASN A 11 9.87 11.08 14.57
C ASN A 11 9.14 10.89 13.23
N ALA A 12 8.57 9.71 13.01
CA ALA A 12 7.73 9.44 11.85
C ALA A 12 6.43 10.24 11.92
N GLU A 13 6.00 10.72 10.78
CA GLU A 13 4.72 11.41 10.59
C GLU A 13 3.67 10.41 10.10
N ASP A 14 2.40 10.78 10.24
CA ASP A 14 1.29 9.99 9.72
C ASP A 14 1.39 9.89 8.18
N GLU A 15 1.16 8.70 7.64
CA GLU A 15 1.10 8.49 6.19
C GLU A 15 -0.13 9.18 5.61
N ILE A 16 0.05 9.88 4.49
CA ILE A 16 -1.01 10.57 3.76
C ILE A 16 -1.24 9.81 2.46
N TYR A 17 -2.51 9.45 2.21
CA TYR A 17 -2.93 8.71 1.03
C TYR A 17 -3.87 9.57 0.18
N ASP A 18 -3.43 9.94 -1.01
CA ASP A 18 -4.28 10.52 -2.04
C ASP A 18 -4.95 9.39 -2.82
N MET A 19 -6.27 9.27 -2.70
CA MET A 19 -7.05 8.19 -3.33
C MET A 19 -8.10 8.75 -4.27
N TYR A 20 -8.18 8.14 -5.44
CA TYR A 20 -9.21 8.41 -6.45
C TYR A 20 -9.88 7.10 -6.83
N GLU A 21 -11.20 7.11 -6.89
CA GLU A 21 -11.99 5.94 -7.26
C GLU A 21 -13.14 6.35 -8.19
N MET A 22 -13.40 5.52 -9.19
CA MET A 22 -14.55 5.64 -10.07
C MET A 22 -15.20 4.27 -10.20
N GLY A 23 -16.51 4.22 -9.94
CA GLY A 23 -17.29 2.98 -9.99
C GLY A 23 -18.51 3.10 -10.87
N LEU A 24 -18.83 2.02 -11.57
CA LEU A 24 -20.07 1.81 -12.29
C LEU A 24 -20.75 0.56 -11.75
N ARG A 25 -22.07 0.66 -11.53
CA ARG A 25 -22.94 -0.46 -11.23
C ARG A 25 -24.11 -0.43 -12.18
N ASP A 26 -24.41 -1.56 -12.82
CA ASP A 26 -25.57 -1.69 -13.69
C ASP A 26 -26.26 -3.05 -13.49
N LYS A 27 -27.56 -3.06 -13.77
CA LYS A 27 -28.38 -4.27 -13.76
C LYS A 27 -28.87 -4.56 -15.18
N VAL A 28 -28.38 -5.65 -15.75
CA VAL A 28 -28.77 -6.11 -17.09
C VAL A 28 -29.53 -7.43 -16.95
N ALA A 29 -30.85 -7.37 -17.16
CA ALA A 29 -31.77 -8.50 -17.01
C ALA A 29 -31.68 -9.16 -15.62
N PHE A 30 -31.32 -10.44 -15.57
CA PHE A 30 -31.15 -11.23 -14.34
C PHE A 30 -29.75 -11.09 -13.72
N SER A 31 -28.89 -10.25 -14.31
CA SER A 31 -27.50 -10.04 -13.89
C SER A 31 -27.28 -8.63 -13.34
N THR A 32 -26.43 -8.50 -12.34
CA THR A 32 -25.88 -7.23 -11.84
C THR A 32 -24.38 -7.24 -12.07
N VAL A 33 -23.86 -6.16 -12.61
CA VAL A 33 -22.43 -5.99 -12.90
C VAL A 33 -21.92 -4.77 -12.15
N ASN A 34 -20.73 -4.89 -11.58
CA ASN A 34 -20.01 -3.83 -10.91
C ASN A 34 -18.61 -3.75 -11.49
N ALA A 35 -18.14 -2.56 -11.79
CA ALA A 35 -16.77 -2.31 -12.18
C ALA A 35 -16.28 -1.06 -11.45
N THR A 36 -15.15 -1.18 -10.77
CA THR A 36 -14.49 -0.09 -10.05
C THR A 36 -13.06 0.02 -10.55
N PHE A 37 -12.61 1.24 -10.79
CA PHE A 37 -11.21 1.57 -11.02
C PHE A 37 -10.74 2.51 -9.92
N TRP A 38 -9.56 2.26 -9.37
CA TRP A 38 -9.02 3.04 -8.27
C TRP A 38 -7.52 3.30 -8.43
N MET A 39 -7.05 4.39 -7.84
CA MET A 39 -5.65 4.77 -7.76
C MET A 39 -5.35 5.33 -6.37
N THR A 40 -4.19 4.97 -5.82
CA THR A 40 -3.65 5.56 -4.60
C THR A 40 -2.22 6.06 -4.80
N ASN A 41 -1.90 7.17 -4.15
CA ASN A 41 -0.56 7.74 -4.11
C ASN A 41 -0.22 8.15 -2.68
N THR A 42 0.99 7.82 -2.23
CA THR A 42 1.53 8.22 -0.93
C THR A 42 3.00 8.54 -1.12
N ASP A 43 3.41 9.76 -0.79
CA ASP A 43 4.81 10.18 -0.89
C ASP A 43 5.57 10.09 0.45
N ASN A 44 4.87 9.76 1.53
CA ASN A 44 5.45 9.66 2.88
C ASN A 44 5.19 8.29 3.52
N GLN A 45 5.25 7.21 2.74
CA GLN A 45 5.03 5.87 3.26
C GLN A 45 6.17 5.50 4.23
N LEU A 46 5.79 4.95 5.38
CA LEU A 46 6.65 4.42 6.41
C LEU A 46 7.44 3.24 5.89
N ASN A 47 8.71 3.22 6.27
CA ASN A 47 9.60 2.11 6.06
C ASN A 47 10.33 1.82 7.38
N ARG A 48 10.53 0.53 7.66
CA ARG A 48 11.36 0.09 8.77
C ARG A 48 12.72 -0.31 8.27
N ILE A 49 13.74 0.33 8.80
CA ILE A 49 15.14 0.14 8.40
C ILE A 49 15.98 -0.30 9.61
N TYR A 50 17.05 -1.02 9.34
CA TYR A 50 18.00 -1.49 10.35
C TYR A 50 19.38 -0.96 9.99
N LEU A 51 19.99 -0.18 10.88
CA LEU A 51 21.27 0.50 10.58
C LEU A 51 22.49 -0.33 11.01
N GLN A 52 22.52 -0.78 12.27
CA GLN A 52 23.67 -1.50 12.83
C GLN A 52 23.37 -2.97 13.18
N GLY A 53 22.15 -3.45 12.91
CA GLY A 53 21.71 -4.82 13.15
C GLY A 53 20.22 -4.90 13.51
N VAL A 54 19.71 -6.12 13.72
CA VAL A 54 18.27 -6.38 13.96
C VAL A 54 17.68 -5.67 15.19
N ASN A 55 18.53 -5.24 16.13
CA ASN A 55 18.12 -4.54 17.34
C ASN A 55 18.10 -3.00 17.19
N ASP A 56 18.58 -2.47 16.06
CA ASP A 56 18.73 -1.03 15.80
C ASP A 56 17.76 -0.62 14.67
N ALA A 57 16.47 -0.74 14.98
CA ALA A 57 15.38 -0.57 14.02
C ALA A 57 14.75 0.82 14.12
N TYR A 58 14.74 1.57 13.01
CA TYR A 58 14.10 2.88 12.90
C TYR A 58 12.90 2.81 11.97
N THR A 59 11.85 3.54 12.30
CA THR A 59 10.65 3.67 11.46
C THR A 59 10.58 5.11 10.99
N MET A 60 10.59 5.32 9.67
CA MET A 60 10.67 6.66 9.06
C MET A 60 9.88 6.68 7.74
N ASN A 61 9.30 7.82 7.37
CA ASN A 61 8.61 8.04 6.10
C ASN A 61 9.62 8.17 4.94
N LEU A 62 10.05 7.05 4.36
CA LEU A 62 11.14 7.01 3.37
C LEU A 62 10.69 6.61 1.97
N LEU A 63 9.44 6.16 1.81
CA LEU A 63 8.97 5.58 0.57
C LEU A 63 7.91 6.47 -0.07
N GLN A 64 7.94 6.50 -1.39
CA GLN A 64 6.84 6.94 -2.23
C GLN A 64 6.25 5.71 -2.91
N THR A 65 4.93 5.62 -2.93
CA THR A 65 4.24 4.48 -3.50
C THR A 65 3.02 4.91 -4.28
N ARG A 66 2.90 4.35 -5.48
CA ARG A 66 1.73 4.50 -6.33
C ARG A 66 1.14 3.13 -6.63
N ARG A 67 -0.15 2.98 -6.41
CA ARG A 67 -0.91 1.76 -6.74
C ARG A 67 -2.13 2.14 -7.55
N TRP A 68 -2.55 1.25 -8.43
CA TRP A 68 -3.81 1.36 -9.12
C TRP A 68 -4.35 -0.04 -9.41
N GLY A 69 -5.66 -0.13 -9.54
CA GLY A 69 -6.30 -1.41 -9.73
C GLY A 69 -7.71 -1.26 -10.26
N ALA A 70 -8.29 -2.43 -10.53
CA ALA A 70 -9.66 -2.54 -10.96
C ALA A 70 -10.30 -3.78 -10.35
N ASP A 71 -11.56 -3.62 -9.96
CA ASP A 71 -12.37 -4.67 -9.37
C ASP A 71 -13.64 -4.83 -10.20
N VAL A 72 -13.96 -6.06 -10.59
CA VAL A 72 -15.18 -6.38 -11.34
C VAL A 72 -15.94 -7.47 -10.60
N ALA A 73 -17.26 -7.32 -10.47
CA ALA A 73 -18.12 -8.33 -9.86
C ALA A 73 -19.40 -8.53 -10.67
N PHE A 74 -19.80 -9.79 -10.80
CA PHE A 74 -21.00 -10.25 -11.48
C PHE A 74 -21.87 -11.02 -10.50
N GLN A 75 -23.16 -10.73 -10.47
CA GLN A 75 -24.15 -11.51 -9.74
C GLN A 75 -25.27 -11.89 -10.70
N GLN A 76 -25.64 -13.16 -10.76
CA GLN A 76 -26.72 -13.66 -11.62
C GLN A 76 -27.73 -14.44 -10.77
N THR A 77 -29.02 -14.12 -10.90
CA THR A 77 -30.08 -14.80 -10.15
C THR A 77 -31.01 -15.57 -11.10
N PHE A 78 -31.06 -16.89 -10.93
CA PHE A 78 -31.91 -17.82 -11.66
C PHE A 78 -32.93 -18.45 -10.72
N GLY A 79 -34.11 -17.83 -10.58
CA GLY A 79 -35.14 -18.29 -9.66
C GLY A 79 -34.67 -18.22 -8.21
N LYS A 80 -34.39 -19.38 -7.59
CA LYS A 80 -33.88 -19.48 -6.21
C LYS A 80 -32.35 -19.61 -6.13
N LEU A 81 -31.65 -19.74 -7.26
CA LEU A 81 -30.19 -19.84 -7.32
C LEU A 81 -29.59 -18.47 -7.62
N THR A 82 -28.57 -18.08 -6.85
CA THR A 82 -27.74 -16.91 -7.13
C THR A 82 -26.29 -17.36 -7.31
N LEU A 83 -25.65 -16.89 -8.38
CA LEU A 83 -24.24 -17.09 -8.67
C LEU A 83 -23.53 -15.73 -8.55
N GLU A 84 -22.37 -15.72 -7.90
CA GLU A 84 -21.54 -14.54 -7.69
C GLU A 84 -20.11 -14.85 -8.13
N GLU A 85 -19.56 -13.96 -8.97
CA GLU A 85 -18.18 -14.02 -9.45
C GLU A 85 -17.53 -12.66 -9.26
N SER A 86 -16.28 -12.63 -8.80
CA SER A 86 -15.53 -11.38 -8.68
C SER A 86 -14.07 -11.58 -9.06
N TYR A 87 -13.49 -10.55 -9.64
CA TYR A 87 -12.10 -10.50 -10.03
C TYR A 87 -11.49 -9.16 -9.62
N ALA A 88 -10.29 -9.20 -9.05
CA ALA A 88 -9.54 -8.03 -8.62
C ALA A 88 -8.16 -8.06 -9.27
N TRP A 89 -7.74 -6.91 -9.79
CA TRP A 89 -6.39 -6.73 -10.34
C TRP A 89 -5.75 -5.48 -9.76
N LEU A 90 -4.46 -5.59 -9.44
CA LEU A 90 -3.68 -4.53 -8.82
C LEU A 90 -2.30 -4.49 -9.46
N ASN A 91 -1.85 -3.28 -9.77
CA ASN A 91 -0.45 -3.02 -10.07
C ASN A 91 0.06 -1.84 -9.23
N GLY A 92 1.25 -1.99 -8.69
CA GLY A 92 1.82 -1.00 -7.79
C GLY A 92 3.33 -0.98 -7.83
N ARG A 93 3.90 0.19 -7.58
CA ARG A 93 5.33 0.37 -7.43
C ARG A 93 5.63 1.26 -6.24
N SER A 94 6.62 0.85 -5.46
CA SER A 94 7.22 1.63 -4.39
C SER A 94 8.66 1.98 -4.75
N ASP A 95 9.09 3.17 -4.38
CA ASP A 95 10.47 3.63 -4.48
C ASP A 95 10.81 4.49 -3.26
N TYR A 96 12.08 4.83 -3.05
CA TYR A 96 12.45 5.80 -2.03
C TYR A 96 11.96 7.19 -2.45
N ASN A 97 11.40 7.97 -1.51
CA ASN A 97 11.12 9.39 -1.71
C ASN A 97 12.40 10.21 -1.55
N ASP A 98 12.32 11.55 -1.62
CA ASP A 98 13.51 12.40 -1.46
C ASP A 98 14.21 12.24 -0.10
N LYS A 99 13.44 12.08 0.97
CA LYS A 99 13.96 11.83 2.32
C LYS A 99 14.67 10.48 2.40
N GLY A 100 14.09 9.44 1.80
CA GLY A 100 14.65 8.09 1.68
C GLY A 100 15.94 8.06 0.89
N ARG A 101 15.99 8.73 -0.27
CA ARG A 101 17.20 8.82 -1.09
C ARG A 101 18.34 9.50 -0.35
N LYS A 102 18.08 10.64 0.31
CA LYS A 102 19.07 11.33 1.15
C LYS A 102 19.56 10.44 2.29
N PHE A 103 18.61 9.80 2.98
CA PHE A 103 18.93 8.89 4.08
C PHE A 103 19.87 7.76 3.64
N LEU A 104 19.62 7.14 2.48
CA LEU A 104 20.48 6.10 1.91
C LEU A 104 21.85 6.63 1.49
N MET A 105 21.94 7.86 0.96
CA MET A 105 23.25 8.44 0.63
C MET A 105 24.11 8.67 1.87
N GLU A 106 23.49 9.10 2.97
CA GLU A 106 24.16 9.38 4.25
C GLU A 106 24.53 8.12 5.02
N ASN A 107 23.69 7.07 4.97
CA ASN A 107 23.80 5.90 5.84
C ASN A 107 24.10 4.58 5.08
N GLY A 108 23.96 4.54 3.75
CA GLY A 108 24.09 3.34 2.93
C GLY A 108 25.51 2.99 2.46
N LYS A 109 26.52 3.84 2.72
CA LYS A 109 27.92 3.62 2.32
C LYS A 109 28.81 3.04 3.44
N LYS A 110 28.33 2.06 4.20
CA LYS A 110 29.15 1.37 5.21
C LYS A 110 29.09 -0.15 5.15
N HIS A 111 29.06 -0.73 3.94
CA HIS A 111 29.39 -2.14 3.74
C HIS A 111 29.97 -2.35 2.33
N ASP A 112 31.25 -2.01 2.17
CA ASP A 112 32.18 -2.67 1.25
C ASP A 112 33.43 -3.05 2.06
#